data_AF-A0A1G8QF30-F1
#
_entry.id   AF-A0A1G8QF30-F1
#
_cell.length_a   1.000
_cell.length_b   1.000
_cell.length_c   1.000
_cell.angle_alpha   90.00
_cell.angle_beta   90.00
_cell.angle_gamma   90.00
#
_symmetry.space_group_name_H-M   'P 1'
#
loop_
_entity.id
_entity.type
_entity.pdbx_description
1 polymer ?
#
loop_
_entity_poly.entity_id
_entity_poly.type
_entity_poly.pdbx_seq_one_letter_code
_entity_poly.pdbx_strand_id
1 'polypeptide(L)'
;MNAITLIWKQVLKELKLFQTKENKEDAGEKTDKELQKTLKCHEDKYAVPLPDTALPTGREKEKEAERKQPVRLTQEVRTFLQKQYDFRYNLLTEETEYRPANKRAVPFEPVSKRELNTFCMEAHDQGISCWDKDLSRYIYSTCIPEYHPFRLYMEELPGWDGTDRLEALARRVSDNQLWIKSFHTWMLGLTAQWMGMTGIHANSVAPILVSSEQGRQKSTFCKALMPPALSRYYMDNLKLSAQGKPERLLAEMGLLNMDEFDKYGTQQMPLLKNLMQMANLNICKAYQKNFRNLPRIASFIGTSNRFDLLTDPTGSRRFICIEAEHLIDCEGIMHDQIYAQLKAELLSGIRYWFTKEEERELQRHNAVFYHPCPAEEVFHACFRIAKDDEEGSERLSASDIFRRLKMYNPAAMRGSNPATFAQVLLTAGVTRKHTKYGNVYLVKPMKAA
;
A
#
# COMPACT_ATOMS: atom_id res chain seq x y z
N MET A 1 -21.62 26.05 31.93
CA MET A 1 -22.31 25.18 30.93
C MET A 1 -21.46 25.18 29.67
N ASN A 2 -20.81 24.06 29.36
CA ASN A 2 -19.70 23.99 28.40
C ASN A 2 -20.17 24.00 26.93
N ALA A 3 -19.43 24.69 26.06
CA ALA A 3 -19.68 24.82 24.62
C ALA A 3 -19.81 23.47 23.87
N ILE A 4 -19.23 22.39 24.43
CA ILE A 4 -19.29 21.03 23.89
C ILE A 4 -20.73 20.46 23.91
N THR A 5 -21.54 20.81 24.91
CA THR A 5 -22.93 20.32 25.01
C THR A 5 -23.87 21.00 24.00
N LEU A 6 -23.52 22.21 23.55
CA LEU A 6 -24.27 22.94 22.52
C LEU A 6 -24.00 22.38 21.12
N ILE A 7 -22.76 22.00 20.82
CA ILE A 7 -22.37 21.39 19.55
C ILE A 7 -23.03 20.02 19.38
N TRP A 8 -23.05 19.20 20.45
CA TRP A 8 -23.71 17.88 20.42
C TRP A 8 -25.23 17.96 20.23
N LYS A 9 -25.89 18.98 20.81
CA LYS A 9 -27.33 19.22 20.57
C LYS A 9 -27.62 19.66 19.14
N GLN A 10 -26.73 20.42 18.51
CA GLN A 10 -26.89 20.85 17.12
C GLN A 10 -26.73 19.67 16.15
N VAL A 11 -25.72 18.82 16.37
CA VAL A 11 -25.47 17.62 15.55
C VAL A 11 -26.62 16.60 15.64
N LEU A 12 -27.19 16.40 16.84
CA LEU A 12 -28.37 15.53 17.02
C LEU A 12 -29.64 16.08 16.36
N LYS A 13 -29.75 17.41 16.22
CA LYS A 13 -30.88 18.07 15.55
C LYS A 13 -30.78 17.94 14.02
N GLU A 14 -29.59 18.08 13.47
CA GLU A 14 -29.27 17.87 12.05
C GLU A 14 -29.51 16.41 11.61
N LEU A 15 -29.07 15.44 12.43
CA LEU A 15 -29.29 14.01 12.16
C LEU A 15 -30.77 13.60 12.18
N LYS A 16 -31.59 14.25 13.02
CA LYS A 16 -33.04 14.01 13.05
C LYS A 16 -33.79 14.65 11.87
N LEU A 17 -33.26 15.72 11.28
CA LEU A 17 -33.82 16.34 10.07
C LEU A 17 -33.51 15.54 8.79
N PHE A 18 -32.41 14.78 8.79
CA PHE A 18 -32.03 13.94 7.64
C PHE A 18 -32.83 12.64 7.54
N GLN A 19 -33.37 12.11 8.64
CA GLN A 19 -34.19 10.89 8.61
C GLN A 19 -35.65 11.13 8.16
N THR A 20 -36.08 12.39 7.97
CA THR A 20 -37.47 12.71 7.59
C THR A 20 -37.69 12.98 6.09
N LYS A 21 -36.69 12.74 5.23
CA LYS A 21 -36.81 12.93 3.77
C LYS A 21 -36.33 11.71 3.00
N GLU A 22 -37.01 10.59 3.12
CA GLU A 22 -37.10 9.59 2.05
C GLU A 22 -38.32 8.69 2.26
N ASN A 23 -39.10 8.53 1.18
CA ASN A 23 -40.27 7.68 0.95
C ASN A 23 -41.65 8.15 1.44
N LYS A 24 -42.40 8.70 0.47
CA LYS A 24 -43.88 8.74 0.38
C LYS A 24 -44.34 7.63 -0.57
N GLU A 25 -45.60 7.23 -0.39
CA GLU A 25 -46.42 6.19 -1.08
C GLU A 25 -46.27 4.80 -0.42
N ASP A 26 -47.29 4.15 0.15
CA ASP A 26 -48.74 4.23 -0.06
C ASP A 26 -49.54 3.82 1.21
N ALA A 27 -50.83 4.15 1.23
CA ALA A 27 -51.72 4.24 2.40
C ALA A 27 -52.28 2.90 2.94
N GLY A 28 -52.59 2.87 4.25
CA GLY A 28 -53.39 1.82 4.92
C GLY A 28 -53.61 2.10 6.42
N GLU A 29 -54.88 2.28 6.81
CA GLU A 29 -55.41 2.89 8.05
C GLU A 29 -55.23 2.16 9.41
N LYS A 30 -55.25 3.00 10.47
CA LYS A 30 -55.81 2.80 11.84
C LYS A 30 -55.07 1.80 12.75
N THR A 31 -54.72 2.08 14.01
CA THR A 31 -55.39 2.88 15.05
C THR A 31 -54.40 3.03 16.22
N ASP A 32 -54.24 4.22 16.79
CA ASP A 32 -53.71 4.37 18.15
C ASP A 32 -54.32 5.61 18.81
N LYS A 33 -55.44 5.38 19.49
CA LYS A 33 -56.06 6.30 20.45
C LYS A 33 -56.79 5.43 21.43
N GLU A 34 -56.14 5.14 22.55
CA GLU A 34 -56.65 5.36 23.91
C GLU A 34 -55.80 4.55 24.89
N LEU A 35 -54.59 5.04 25.15
CA LEU A 35 -53.99 4.83 26.45
C LEU A 35 -54.50 5.94 27.39
N GLN A 36 -55.06 5.47 28.51
CA GLN A 36 -55.22 6.16 29.80
C GLN A 36 -56.53 6.92 30.06
N LYS A 37 -57.59 6.15 30.27
CA LYS A 37 -58.53 6.23 31.40
C LYS A 37 -59.09 4.80 31.50
N THR A 38 -59.05 4.06 32.60
CA THR A 38 -59.41 4.46 33.96
C THR A 38 -59.01 3.32 34.89
N LEU A 39 -58.58 3.69 36.10
CA LEU A 39 -58.41 2.79 37.24
C LEU A 39 -59.74 2.11 37.63
N LYS A 40 -59.57 0.87 38.13
CA LYS A 40 -60.27 0.21 39.26
C LYS A 40 -61.58 -0.57 39.04
N CYS A 41 -61.46 -1.84 39.48
CA CYS A 41 -62.41 -2.67 40.22
C CYS A 41 -63.52 -3.41 39.42
N HIS A 42 -63.39 -4.73 39.31
CA HIS A 42 -64.28 -5.67 40.01
C HIS A 42 -63.72 -7.10 40.05
N GLU A 43 -63.86 -7.72 41.22
CA GLU A 43 -63.68 -9.15 41.51
C GLU A 43 -64.69 -10.01 40.72
N ASP A 44 -64.26 -11.17 40.23
CA ASP A 44 -64.58 -12.51 40.80
C ASP A 44 -64.61 -13.62 39.72
N LYS A 45 -63.81 -14.66 39.99
CA LYS A 45 -63.98 -16.10 39.70
C LYS A 45 -64.19 -16.58 38.25
N TYR A 46 -63.17 -17.29 37.73
CA TYR A 46 -63.29 -18.69 37.30
C TYR A 46 -61.91 -19.37 37.41
N ALA A 47 -61.83 -20.44 38.19
CA ALA A 47 -60.64 -21.29 38.33
C ALA A 47 -60.69 -22.43 37.30
N VAL A 48 -59.63 -22.60 36.49
CA VAL A 48 -59.28 -23.81 35.70
C VAL A 48 -57.73 -23.82 35.57
N PRO A 49 -57.05 -24.99 35.67
CA PRO A 49 -55.82 -25.16 36.44
C PRO A 49 -54.50 -24.76 35.76
N LEU A 50 -53.49 -24.56 36.60
CA LEU A 50 -52.05 -24.57 36.26
C LEU A 50 -51.74 -25.81 35.38
N PRO A 51 -50.98 -25.66 34.28
CA PRO A 51 -50.44 -26.84 33.62
C PRO A 51 -49.39 -27.44 34.55
N ASP A 52 -49.63 -28.69 34.95
CA ASP A 52 -48.64 -29.53 35.60
C ASP A 52 -47.31 -29.39 34.84
N THR A 53 -46.28 -28.95 35.56
CA THR A 53 -44.90 -29.05 35.09
C THR A 53 -44.54 -30.53 35.11
N ALA A 54 -44.94 -31.25 34.07
CA ALA A 54 -44.50 -32.60 33.85
C ALA A 54 -42.97 -32.60 33.82
N LEU A 55 -42.36 -33.36 34.74
CA LEU A 55 -40.93 -33.67 34.68
C LEU A 55 -40.62 -34.20 33.29
N PRO A 56 -39.58 -33.69 32.60
CA PRO A 56 -39.34 -34.02 31.20
C PRO A 56 -39.21 -35.55 31.07
N THR A 57 -40.05 -36.11 30.21
CA THR A 57 -40.05 -37.55 29.91
C THR A 57 -38.69 -37.96 29.34
N GLY A 58 -38.28 -39.22 29.50
CA GLY A 58 -36.96 -39.71 29.08
C GLY A 58 -36.58 -39.32 27.64
N ARG A 59 -37.56 -39.29 26.73
CA ARG A 59 -37.40 -38.85 25.34
C ARG A 59 -37.10 -37.37 25.15
N GLU A 60 -37.59 -36.48 26.02
CA GLU A 60 -37.26 -35.05 25.99
C GLU A 60 -35.88 -34.79 26.56
N LYS A 61 -35.48 -35.50 27.63
CA LYS A 61 -34.12 -35.47 28.16
C LYS A 61 -33.08 -36.00 27.17
N GLU A 62 -33.41 -37.06 26.44
CA GLU A 62 -32.56 -37.60 25.36
C GLU A 62 -32.41 -36.60 24.21
N LYS A 63 -33.51 -36.00 23.72
CA LYS A 63 -33.46 -34.97 22.67
C LYS A 63 -32.73 -33.70 23.12
N GLU A 64 -32.86 -33.31 24.40
CA GLU A 64 -32.15 -32.17 24.97
C GLU A 64 -30.65 -32.48 25.16
N ALA A 65 -30.30 -33.71 25.55
CA ALA A 65 -28.93 -34.19 25.63
C ALA A 65 -28.27 -34.26 24.24
N GLU A 66 -28.95 -34.79 23.23
CA GLU A 66 -28.51 -34.81 21.82
C GLU A 66 -28.32 -33.38 21.26
N ARG A 67 -29.20 -32.43 21.62
CA ARG A 67 -29.05 -31.01 21.23
C ARG A 67 -27.89 -30.32 21.94
N LYS A 68 -27.59 -30.67 23.19
CA LYS A 68 -26.45 -30.13 23.97
C LYS A 68 -25.11 -30.75 23.57
N GLN A 69 -25.11 -31.94 22.96
CA GLN A 69 -23.92 -32.66 22.54
C GLN A 69 -23.03 -31.90 21.53
N PRO A 70 -23.54 -31.32 20.42
CA PRO A 70 -22.71 -30.55 19.48
C PRO A 70 -22.19 -29.24 20.09
N VAL A 71 -22.95 -28.61 20.99
CA VAL A 71 -22.50 -27.42 21.75
C VAL A 71 -21.35 -27.78 22.67
N ARG A 72 -21.47 -28.91 23.38
CA ARG A 72 -20.44 -29.43 24.29
C ARG A 72 -19.16 -29.80 23.55
N LEU A 73 -19.26 -30.52 22.43
CA LEU A 73 -18.09 -30.88 21.62
C LEU A 73 -17.36 -29.63 21.09
N THR A 74 -18.10 -28.64 20.58
CA THR A 74 -17.52 -27.38 20.11
C THR A 74 -16.77 -26.67 21.23
N GLN A 75 -17.32 -26.67 22.46
CA GLN A 75 -16.68 -26.07 23.62
C GLN A 75 -15.45 -26.86 24.07
N GLU A 76 -15.48 -28.19 24.03
CA GLU A 76 -14.35 -29.07 24.36
C GLU A 76 -13.18 -28.84 23.37
N VAL A 77 -13.46 -28.86 22.06
CA VAL A 77 -12.47 -28.57 21.01
C VAL A 77 -11.86 -27.17 21.18
N ARG A 78 -12.70 -26.15 21.40
CA ARG A 78 -12.23 -24.78 21.65
C ARG A 78 -11.32 -24.71 22.87
N THR A 79 -11.73 -25.31 23.98
CA THR A 79 -10.97 -25.28 25.24
C THR A 79 -9.63 -25.98 25.08
N PHE A 80 -9.60 -27.13 24.38
CA PHE A 80 -8.38 -27.85 24.04
C PHE A 80 -7.44 -26.98 23.18
N LEU A 81 -7.94 -26.43 22.08
CA LEU A 81 -7.13 -25.64 21.15
C LEU A 81 -6.56 -24.38 21.83
N GLN A 82 -7.36 -23.64 22.59
CA GLN A 82 -6.90 -22.45 23.33
C GLN A 82 -5.91 -22.77 24.45
N LYS A 83 -5.96 -23.99 25.00
CA LYS A 83 -5.02 -24.43 26.03
C LYS A 83 -3.66 -24.80 25.42
N GLN A 84 -3.66 -25.42 24.25
CA GLN A 84 -2.45 -25.95 23.62
C GLN A 84 -1.77 -24.96 22.67
N TYR A 85 -2.52 -24.00 22.11
CA TYR A 85 -2.05 -23.15 21.03
C TYR A 85 -2.51 -21.69 21.16
N ASP A 86 -1.62 -20.78 20.76
CA ASP A 86 -1.99 -19.39 20.46
C ASP A 86 -2.35 -19.30 18.98
N PHE A 87 -3.53 -18.74 18.65
CA PHE A 87 -3.97 -18.52 17.27
C PHE A 87 -4.14 -17.03 16.99
N ARG A 88 -3.87 -16.65 15.74
CA ARG A 88 -4.14 -15.30 15.21
C ARG A 88 -4.44 -15.36 13.72
N TYR A 89 -5.29 -14.46 13.23
CA TYR A 89 -5.67 -14.39 11.83
C TYR A 89 -4.97 -13.21 11.14
N ASN A 90 -4.17 -13.50 10.13
CA ASN A 90 -3.37 -12.50 9.42
C ASN A 90 -4.24 -11.75 8.40
N LEU A 91 -4.45 -10.45 8.60
CA LEU A 91 -5.30 -9.64 7.70
C LEU A 91 -4.73 -9.46 6.29
N LEU A 92 -3.42 -9.61 6.10
CA LEU A 92 -2.77 -9.43 4.80
C LEU A 92 -2.80 -10.72 3.99
N THR A 93 -2.42 -11.84 4.60
CA THR A 93 -2.37 -13.13 3.90
C THR A 93 -3.70 -13.89 3.95
N GLU A 94 -4.61 -13.49 4.85
CA GLU A 94 -5.89 -14.16 5.11
C GLU A 94 -5.74 -15.61 5.57
N GLU A 95 -4.69 -15.86 6.35
CA GLU A 95 -4.38 -17.17 6.91
C GLU A 95 -4.48 -17.14 8.43
N THR A 96 -5.03 -18.20 9.01
CA THR A 96 -4.89 -18.45 10.45
C THR A 96 -3.50 -18.99 10.71
N GLU A 97 -2.78 -18.35 11.63
CA GLU A 97 -1.46 -18.76 12.08
C GLU A 97 -1.55 -19.27 13.52
N TYR A 98 -0.63 -20.16 13.89
CA TYR A 98 -0.57 -20.75 15.23
C TYR A 98 0.86 -20.85 15.74
N ARG A 99 0.99 -20.94 17.06
CA ARG A 99 2.18 -21.47 17.73
C ARG A 99 1.77 -22.23 18.99
N PRO A 100 2.62 -23.10 19.55
CA PRO A 100 2.33 -23.72 20.84
C PRO A 100 2.14 -22.66 21.95
N ALA A 101 1.11 -22.85 22.77
CA ALA A 101 0.82 -21.97 23.89
C ALA A 101 2.03 -21.89 24.85
N ASN A 102 2.23 -20.72 25.43
CA ASN A 102 3.34 -20.41 26.34
C ASN A 102 4.76 -20.51 25.75
N LYS A 103 4.91 -20.78 24.44
CA LYS A 103 6.21 -20.79 23.76
C LYS A 103 6.43 -19.52 22.93
N ARG A 104 6.60 -18.38 23.61
CA ARG A 104 6.76 -17.06 22.95
C ARG A 104 7.95 -16.97 21.99
N ALA A 105 9.00 -17.76 22.21
CA ALA A 105 10.18 -17.80 21.35
C ALA A 105 9.96 -18.53 20.01
N VAL A 106 8.87 -19.30 19.88
CA VAL A 106 8.52 -20.01 18.65
C VAL A 106 7.73 -19.05 17.74
N PRO A 107 8.12 -18.90 16.46
CA PRO A 107 7.38 -18.08 15.51
C PRO A 107 6.00 -18.68 15.25
N PHE A 108 5.08 -17.84 14.81
CA PHE A 108 3.79 -18.30 14.30
C PHE A 108 3.96 -18.88 12.89
N GLU A 109 3.34 -20.03 12.65
CA GLU A 109 3.33 -20.71 11.36
C GLU A 109 1.89 -20.78 10.82
N PRO A 110 1.68 -20.81 9.50
CA PRO A 110 0.34 -20.94 8.92
C PRO A 110 -0.27 -22.30 9.25
N VAL A 111 -1.57 -22.32 9.55
CA VAL A 111 -2.31 -23.56 9.75
C VAL A 111 -2.66 -24.14 8.37
N SER A 112 -2.03 -25.25 8.00
CA SER A 112 -2.40 -26.03 6.81
C SER A 112 -3.22 -27.27 7.18
N LYS A 113 -3.62 -28.06 6.17
CA LYS A 113 -4.28 -29.34 6.39
C LYS A 113 -3.44 -30.30 7.24
N ARG A 114 -2.11 -30.23 7.13
CA ARG A 114 -1.20 -31.08 7.91
C ARG A 114 -1.30 -30.79 9.41
N GLU A 115 -1.33 -29.51 9.77
CA GLU A 115 -1.43 -29.06 11.15
C GLU A 115 -2.82 -29.33 11.71
N LEU A 116 -3.88 -29.15 10.91
CA LEU A 116 -5.24 -29.57 11.29
C LEU A 116 -5.33 -31.05 11.65
N ASN A 117 -4.71 -31.93 10.84
CA ASN A 117 -4.66 -33.35 11.14
C ASN A 117 -3.91 -33.63 12.46
N THR A 118 -2.85 -32.87 12.73
CA THR A 118 -2.07 -33.00 13.97
C THR A 118 -2.90 -32.59 15.18
N PHE A 119 -3.60 -31.45 15.12
CA PHE A 119 -4.51 -31.02 16.18
C PHE A 119 -5.64 -32.03 16.44
N CYS A 120 -6.14 -32.67 15.38
CA CYS A 120 -7.16 -33.70 15.47
C CYS A 120 -6.66 -34.94 16.23
N MET A 121 -5.47 -35.43 15.89
CA MET A 121 -4.83 -36.56 16.58
C MET A 121 -4.57 -36.25 18.07
N GLU A 122 -4.05 -35.07 18.39
CA GLU A 122 -3.81 -34.67 19.78
C GLU A 122 -5.10 -34.47 20.59
N ALA A 123 -6.19 -34.05 19.94
CA ALA A 123 -7.50 -33.96 20.58
C ALA A 123 -8.03 -35.37 20.91
N HIS A 124 -7.85 -36.34 20.01
CA HIS A 124 -8.21 -37.74 20.24
C HIS A 124 -7.41 -38.34 21.41
N ASP A 125 -6.11 -38.03 21.50
CA ASP A 125 -5.26 -38.46 22.63
C ASP A 125 -5.73 -37.90 23.98
N GLN A 126 -6.48 -36.79 23.98
CA GLN A 126 -7.11 -36.20 25.16
C GLN A 126 -8.58 -36.63 25.36
N GLY A 127 -9.05 -37.61 24.58
CA GLY A 127 -10.41 -38.17 24.68
C GLY A 127 -11.50 -37.33 24.01
N ILE A 128 -11.14 -36.35 23.18
CA ILE A 128 -12.09 -35.49 22.47
C ILE A 128 -12.39 -36.12 21.10
N SER A 129 -13.58 -36.68 20.92
CA SER A 129 -13.99 -37.31 19.66
C SER A 129 -14.49 -36.28 18.64
N CYS A 130 -13.56 -35.53 18.05
CA CYS A 130 -13.84 -34.51 17.03
C CYS A 130 -13.43 -34.94 15.62
N TRP A 131 -14.08 -34.37 14.61
CA TRP A 131 -13.69 -34.53 13.20
C TRP A 131 -12.90 -33.32 12.71
N ASP A 132 -12.13 -33.46 11.63
CA ASP A 132 -11.38 -32.37 10.99
C ASP A 132 -12.25 -31.12 10.71
N LYS A 133 -13.54 -31.33 10.39
CA LYS A 133 -14.50 -30.25 10.17
C LYS A 133 -14.80 -29.44 11.43
N ASP A 134 -14.78 -30.07 12.60
CA ASP A 134 -15.05 -29.39 13.87
C ASP A 134 -13.88 -28.47 14.25
N LEU A 135 -12.64 -28.92 14.03
CA LEU A 135 -11.46 -28.07 14.18
C LEU A 135 -11.44 -26.94 13.15
N SER A 136 -11.69 -27.27 11.87
CA SER A 136 -11.70 -26.30 10.78
C SER A 136 -12.72 -25.19 11.00
N ARG A 137 -13.92 -25.54 11.52
CA ARG A 137 -14.95 -24.56 11.87
C ARG A 137 -14.47 -23.55 12.91
N TYR A 138 -13.72 -23.99 13.91
CA TYR A 138 -13.17 -23.08 14.91
C TYR A 138 -12.03 -22.24 14.34
N ILE A 139 -11.05 -22.87 13.69
CA ILE A 139 -9.81 -22.25 13.19
C ILE A 139 -10.07 -21.21 12.09
N TYR A 140 -11.07 -21.45 11.23
CA TYR A 140 -11.44 -20.54 10.15
C TYR A 140 -12.68 -19.68 10.48
N SER A 141 -13.01 -19.54 11.77
CA SER A 141 -14.07 -18.64 12.22
C SER A 141 -13.53 -17.31 12.72
N THR A 142 -14.43 -16.35 12.85
CA THR A 142 -14.22 -15.05 13.51
C THR A 142 -13.94 -15.17 15.02
N CYS A 143 -13.90 -16.38 15.59
CA CYS A 143 -13.47 -16.59 16.97
C CYS A 143 -11.95 -16.43 17.14
N ILE A 144 -11.17 -16.54 16.05
CA ILE A 144 -9.74 -16.28 16.07
C ILE A 144 -9.51 -14.77 15.93
N PRO A 145 -8.73 -14.15 16.83
CA PRO A 145 -8.48 -12.71 16.77
C PRO A 145 -7.65 -12.34 15.53
N GLU A 146 -8.11 -11.31 14.81
CA GLU A 146 -7.41 -10.76 13.65
C GLU A 146 -6.25 -9.86 14.09
N TYR A 147 -5.19 -9.82 13.30
CA TYR A 147 -4.08 -8.89 13.51
C TYR A 147 -3.54 -8.35 12.18
N HIS A 148 -2.97 -7.15 12.22
CA HIS A 148 -2.28 -6.55 11.09
C HIS A 148 -0.76 -6.54 11.37
N PRO A 149 0.06 -7.32 10.63
CA PRO A 149 1.49 -7.49 10.90
C PRO A 149 2.27 -6.19 11.10
N PHE A 150 2.08 -5.20 10.22
CA PHE A 150 2.77 -3.91 10.35
C PHE A 150 2.32 -3.08 11.55
N ARG A 151 1.04 -3.15 11.92
CA ARG A 151 0.53 -2.38 13.07
C ARG A 151 1.03 -2.99 14.36
N LEU A 152 0.97 -4.32 14.47
CA LEU A 152 1.52 -5.05 15.60
C LEU A 152 3.03 -4.77 15.75
N TYR A 153 3.80 -4.83 14.65
CA TYR A 153 5.22 -4.47 14.69
C TYR A 153 5.44 -3.06 15.26
N MET A 154 4.69 -2.06 14.75
CA MET A 154 4.78 -0.68 15.23
C MET A 154 4.35 -0.52 16.68
N GLU A 155 3.37 -1.28 17.15
CA GLU A 155 2.88 -1.28 18.53
C GLU A 155 3.88 -1.89 19.52
N GLU A 156 4.63 -2.92 19.10
CA GLU A 156 5.61 -3.64 19.91
C GLU A 156 7.00 -2.97 19.95
N LEU A 157 7.23 -1.92 19.14
CA LEU A 157 8.50 -1.19 19.14
C LEU A 157 8.86 -0.63 20.52
N PRO A 158 10.15 -0.64 20.90
CA PRO A 158 10.62 0.05 22.09
C PRO A 158 10.47 1.58 21.93
N GLY A 159 10.66 2.30 23.04
CA GLY A 159 10.86 3.74 22.96
C GLY A 159 12.13 4.07 22.15
N TRP A 160 12.08 5.17 21.40
CA TRP A 160 13.27 5.71 20.75
C TRP A 160 14.26 6.21 21.79
N ASP A 161 15.53 5.83 21.64
CA ASP A 161 16.60 6.20 22.57
C ASP A 161 17.21 7.59 22.31
N GLY A 162 16.71 8.33 21.33
CA GLY A 162 17.18 9.69 21.00
C GLY A 162 18.37 9.76 20.05
N THR A 163 18.94 8.63 19.62
CA THR A 163 20.05 8.61 18.65
C THR A 163 19.51 8.53 17.23
N ASP A 164 19.97 9.44 16.35
CA ASP A 164 19.66 9.38 14.92
C ASP A 164 20.45 8.26 14.24
N ARG A 165 19.74 7.22 13.82
CA ARG A 165 20.31 6.07 13.10
C ARG A 165 20.03 6.12 11.60
N LEU A 166 19.09 6.96 11.20
CA LEU A 166 18.62 6.98 9.82
C LEU A 166 19.61 7.69 8.91
N GLU A 167 20.22 8.78 9.39
CA GLU A 167 21.31 9.44 8.67
C GLU A 167 22.49 8.48 8.47
N ALA A 168 22.90 7.78 9.53
CA ALA A 168 23.99 6.81 9.47
C ALA A 168 23.68 5.66 8.48
N LEU A 169 22.42 5.20 8.42
CA LEU A 169 21.97 4.20 7.46
C LEU A 169 22.01 4.73 6.02
N ALA A 170 21.55 5.97 5.79
CA ALA A 170 21.56 6.59 4.47
C ALA A 170 23.00 6.76 3.93
N ARG A 171 23.94 7.16 4.79
CA ARG A 171 25.36 7.33 4.44
C ARG A 171 26.05 6.05 4.00
N ARG A 172 25.54 4.86 4.37
CA ARG A 172 26.04 3.57 3.86
C ARG A 172 25.86 3.39 2.36
N VAL A 173 25.00 4.21 1.74
CA VAL A 173 24.77 4.23 0.29
C VAL A 173 25.52 5.38 -0.36
N SER A 174 25.38 6.59 0.17
CA SER A 174 26.01 7.81 -0.35
C SER A 174 26.04 8.93 0.69
N ASP A 175 27.08 9.75 0.68
CA ASP A 175 27.19 10.98 1.49
C ASP A 175 26.44 12.19 0.89
N ASN A 176 25.79 12.00 -0.25
CA ASN A 176 25.03 13.05 -0.91
C ASN A 176 23.90 13.58 0.00
N GLN A 177 23.93 14.89 0.28
CA GLN A 177 22.98 15.52 1.20
C GLN A 177 21.52 15.46 0.73
N LEU A 178 21.28 15.49 -0.59
CA LEU A 178 19.94 15.31 -1.15
C LEU A 178 19.44 13.88 -0.94
N TRP A 179 20.33 12.89 -1.08
CA TRP A 179 20.00 11.49 -0.77
C TRP A 179 19.61 11.32 0.69
N ILE A 180 20.45 11.77 1.63
CA ILE A 180 20.21 11.60 3.08
C ILE A 180 18.85 12.17 3.48
N LYS A 181 18.54 13.41 3.05
CA LYS A 181 17.27 14.08 3.36
C LYS A 181 16.06 13.40 2.70
N SER A 182 16.22 12.98 1.44
CA SER A 182 15.14 12.35 0.67
C SER A 182 14.86 10.93 1.18
N PHE A 183 15.91 10.18 1.54
CA PHE A 183 15.79 8.87 2.15
C PHE A 183 15.06 8.94 3.50
N HIS A 184 15.38 9.95 4.33
CA HIS A 184 14.65 10.21 5.58
C HIS A 184 13.16 10.46 5.33
N THR A 185 12.83 11.41 4.45
CA THR A 185 11.44 11.74 4.09
C THR A 185 10.71 10.52 3.53
N TRP A 186 11.38 9.72 2.71
CA TRP A 186 10.80 8.50 2.14
C TRP A 186 10.56 7.40 3.19
N MET A 187 11.50 7.19 4.13
CA MET A 187 11.34 6.23 5.24
C MET A 187 10.23 6.65 6.22
N LEU A 188 10.05 7.95 6.44
CA LEU A 188 8.89 8.50 7.15
C LEU A 188 7.59 8.18 6.42
N GLY A 189 7.56 8.36 5.09
CA GLY A 189 6.40 8.03 4.26
C GLY A 189 6.04 6.55 4.30
N LEU A 190 7.05 5.68 4.24
CA LEU A 190 6.91 4.23 4.40
C LEU A 190 6.35 3.87 5.78
N THR A 191 6.93 4.44 6.84
CA THR A 191 6.52 4.17 8.23
C THR A 191 5.10 4.66 8.50
N ALA A 192 4.72 5.83 7.96
CA ALA A 192 3.36 6.35 8.07
C ALA A 192 2.33 5.40 7.46
N GLN A 193 2.62 4.80 6.30
CA GLN A 193 1.77 3.79 5.68
C GLN A 193 1.62 2.54 6.56
N TRP A 194 2.73 2.06 7.15
CA TRP A 194 2.73 0.89 8.03
C TRP A 194 1.96 1.13 9.34
N MET A 195 2.00 2.36 9.86
CA MET A 195 1.17 2.81 10.99
C MET A 195 -0.32 3.00 10.63
N GLY A 196 -0.68 2.89 9.35
CA GLY A 196 -2.06 3.11 8.90
C GLY A 196 -2.48 4.59 8.89
N MET A 197 -1.52 5.53 8.82
CA MET A 197 -1.80 6.95 8.65
C MET A 197 -2.33 7.19 7.23
N THR A 198 -3.63 7.05 7.04
CA THR A 198 -4.30 7.27 5.75
C THR A 198 -4.52 8.77 5.54
N GLY A 199 -3.61 9.39 4.77
CA GLY A 199 -3.73 10.78 4.32
C GLY A 199 -3.98 10.89 2.81
N ILE A 200 -4.04 12.13 2.31
CA ILE A 200 -4.17 12.44 0.86
C ILE A 200 -2.91 11.98 0.09
N HIS A 201 -1.77 11.91 0.78
CA HIS A 201 -0.46 11.69 0.17
C HIS A 201 0.00 10.25 0.35
N ALA A 202 -0.01 9.48 -0.74
CA ALA A 202 0.70 8.21 -0.78
C ALA A 202 2.20 8.43 -0.94
N ASN A 203 3.03 7.48 -0.46
CA ASN A 203 4.47 7.50 -0.73
C ASN A 203 4.72 7.17 -2.22
N SER A 204 4.64 8.20 -3.05
CA SER A 204 4.66 8.13 -4.52
C SER A 204 6.03 8.40 -5.12
N VAL A 205 7.05 8.46 -4.27
CA VAL A 205 8.46 8.61 -4.64
C VAL A 205 9.19 7.30 -4.28
N ALA A 206 10.16 6.89 -5.10
CA ALA A 206 10.93 5.67 -4.90
C ALA A 206 12.45 5.93 -4.98
N PRO A 207 13.24 5.50 -3.99
CA PRO A 207 14.69 5.38 -4.12
C PRO A 207 15.08 4.41 -5.22
N ILE A 208 16.02 4.82 -6.08
CA ILE A 208 16.62 3.97 -7.12
C ILE A 208 18.13 3.96 -6.91
N LEU A 209 18.66 2.82 -6.48
CA LEU A 209 20.10 2.64 -6.27
C LEU A 209 20.77 2.25 -7.58
N VAL A 210 21.72 3.06 -8.02
CA VAL A 210 22.39 2.94 -9.32
C VAL A 210 23.86 2.59 -9.10
N SER A 211 24.38 1.63 -9.86
CA SER A 211 25.84 1.44 -9.96
C SER A 211 26.14 0.64 -11.22
N SER A 212 27.06 1.13 -12.05
CA SER A 212 27.57 0.40 -13.22
C SER A 212 28.38 -0.84 -12.82
N GLU A 213 29.03 -0.80 -11.65
CA GLU A 213 29.72 -1.95 -11.11
C GLU A 213 28.74 -2.89 -10.39
N GLN A 214 28.83 -4.18 -10.70
CA GLN A 214 28.06 -5.21 -10.02
C GLN A 214 28.62 -5.46 -8.61
N GLY A 215 27.83 -6.11 -7.75
CA GLY A 215 28.32 -6.54 -6.44
C GLY A 215 28.31 -5.47 -5.34
N ARG A 216 27.79 -4.26 -5.57
CA ARG A 216 27.66 -3.21 -4.52
C ARG A 216 26.58 -3.46 -3.47
N GLN A 217 26.03 -4.68 -3.38
CA GLN A 217 24.99 -5.07 -2.42
C GLN A 217 23.68 -4.24 -2.45
N LYS A 218 23.36 -3.56 -3.58
CA LYS A 218 22.15 -2.74 -3.73
C LYS A 218 20.85 -3.50 -3.41
N SER A 219 20.62 -4.65 -4.03
CA SER A 219 19.41 -5.45 -3.80
C SER A 219 19.38 -6.04 -2.39
N THR A 220 20.55 -6.37 -1.83
CA THR A 220 20.69 -6.80 -0.43
C THR A 220 20.28 -5.70 0.53
N PHE A 221 20.71 -4.45 0.29
CA PHE A 221 20.33 -3.29 1.09
C PHE A 221 18.81 -3.06 1.05
N CYS A 222 18.19 -3.08 -0.14
CA CYS A 222 16.75 -2.94 -0.28
C CYS A 222 15.98 -3.96 0.57
N LYS A 223 16.43 -5.22 0.57
CA LYS A 223 15.87 -6.28 1.40
C LYS A 223 16.17 -6.08 2.89
N ALA A 224 17.38 -5.63 3.22
CA ALA A 224 17.85 -5.42 4.58
C ALA A 224 17.14 -4.26 5.30
N LEU A 225 16.47 -3.35 4.57
CA LEU A 225 15.58 -2.35 5.17
C LEU A 225 14.39 -2.99 5.91
N MET A 226 13.96 -4.18 5.49
CA MET A 226 12.81 -4.85 6.07
C MET A 226 13.20 -5.55 7.38
N PRO A 227 12.48 -5.29 8.49
CA PRO A 227 12.68 -6.03 9.73
C PRO A 227 12.51 -7.55 9.50
N PRO A 228 13.26 -8.41 10.19
CA PRO A 228 13.14 -9.86 10.03
C PRO A 228 11.71 -10.37 10.17
N ALA A 229 10.94 -9.82 11.12
CA ALA A 229 9.53 -10.16 11.36
C ALA A 229 8.59 -9.80 10.19
N LEU A 230 8.98 -8.85 9.33
CA LEU A 230 8.20 -8.36 8.19
C LEU A 230 8.83 -8.75 6.84
N SER A 231 9.91 -9.53 6.84
CA SER A 231 10.66 -9.93 5.64
C SER A 231 9.80 -10.62 4.57
N ARG A 232 8.75 -11.35 4.97
CA ARG A 232 7.79 -11.99 4.03
C ARG A 232 6.96 -10.99 3.21
N TYR A 233 6.88 -9.73 3.63
CA TYR A 233 6.13 -8.67 2.96
C TYR A 233 7.00 -7.79 2.05
N TYR A 234 8.19 -8.30 1.70
CA TYR A 234 9.06 -7.72 0.70
C TYR A 234 8.93 -8.49 -0.62
N MET A 235 8.88 -7.76 -1.74
CA MET A 235 8.87 -8.36 -3.07
C MET A 235 10.12 -7.96 -3.85
N ASP A 236 10.95 -8.93 -4.20
CA ASP A 236 12.21 -8.69 -4.91
C ASP A 236 12.04 -8.22 -6.36
N ASN A 237 10.98 -8.65 -7.06
CA ASN A 237 10.80 -8.38 -8.49
C ASN A 237 9.34 -8.04 -8.83
N LEU A 238 9.06 -6.74 -8.91
CA LEU A 238 7.75 -6.24 -9.32
C LEU A 238 7.52 -6.44 -10.83
N LYS A 239 6.71 -7.44 -11.18
CA LYS A 239 6.28 -7.66 -12.56
C LYS A 239 5.03 -6.84 -12.89
N LEU A 240 5.19 -5.83 -13.74
CA LEU A 240 4.10 -5.03 -14.28
C LEU A 240 3.50 -5.74 -15.50
N SER A 241 2.38 -6.42 -15.30
CA SER A 241 1.55 -6.95 -16.39
C SER A 241 0.10 -6.55 -16.20
N ALA A 242 -0.61 -6.30 -17.32
CA ALA A 242 -2.03 -5.94 -17.30
C ALA A 242 -2.91 -7.04 -16.68
N GLN A 243 -2.45 -8.29 -16.65
CA GLN A 243 -3.16 -9.42 -16.06
C GLN A 243 -2.86 -9.63 -14.57
N GLY A 244 -1.74 -9.09 -14.06
CA GLY A 244 -1.20 -9.39 -12.74
C GLY A 244 -1.89 -8.68 -11.57
N LYS A 245 -2.81 -7.75 -11.81
CA LYS A 245 -3.47 -6.90 -10.79
C LYS A 245 -2.48 -6.37 -9.73
N PRO A 246 -1.44 -5.62 -10.14
CA PRO A 246 -0.39 -5.13 -9.24
C PRO A 246 -0.91 -4.22 -8.12
N GLU A 247 -2.11 -3.67 -8.26
CA GLU A 247 -2.80 -2.89 -7.23
C GLU A 247 -2.99 -3.71 -5.95
N ARG A 248 -3.20 -5.02 -6.06
CA ARG A 248 -3.33 -5.92 -4.92
C ARG A 248 -2.07 -5.91 -4.03
N LEU A 249 -0.90 -5.89 -4.66
CA LEU A 249 0.37 -5.89 -3.95
C LEU A 249 0.55 -4.63 -3.09
N LEU A 250 -0.07 -3.51 -3.48
CA LEU A 250 -0.04 -2.28 -2.69
C LEU A 250 -0.74 -2.41 -1.33
N ALA A 251 -1.71 -3.32 -1.21
CA ALA A 251 -2.46 -3.57 0.00
C ALA A 251 -1.91 -4.74 0.84
N GLU A 252 -0.99 -5.55 0.29
CA GLU A 252 -0.51 -6.79 0.91
C GLU A 252 0.98 -6.75 1.26
N MET A 253 1.77 -5.97 0.53
CA MET A 253 3.23 -5.88 0.70
C MET A 253 3.64 -4.56 1.36
N GLY A 254 4.73 -4.58 2.13
CA GLY A 254 5.29 -3.39 2.77
C GLY A 254 6.27 -2.63 1.88
N LEU A 255 7.07 -3.37 1.10
CA LEU A 255 8.09 -2.81 0.23
C LEU A 255 8.19 -3.62 -1.07
N LEU A 256 8.02 -2.93 -2.19
CA LEU A 256 8.09 -3.48 -3.54
C LEU A 256 9.40 -3.03 -4.19
N ASN A 257 10.27 -3.99 -4.50
CA ASN A 257 11.51 -3.74 -5.20
C ASN A 257 11.31 -3.83 -6.73
N MET A 258 11.76 -2.79 -7.40
CA MET A 258 11.85 -2.63 -8.84
C MET A 258 13.27 -3.01 -9.26
N ASP A 259 13.56 -4.31 -9.22
CA ASP A 259 14.87 -4.81 -9.62
C ASP A 259 15.10 -4.62 -11.12
N GLU A 260 16.34 -4.29 -11.47
CA GLU A 260 16.74 -3.95 -12.84
C GLU A 260 15.81 -2.91 -13.47
N PHE A 261 15.65 -1.76 -12.80
CA PHE A 261 14.73 -0.69 -13.18
C PHE A 261 14.89 -0.24 -14.65
N ASP A 262 16.10 -0.33 -15.21
CA ASP A 262 16.40 -0.04 -16.61
C ASP A 262 15.69 -0.97 -17.61
N LYS A 263 15.11 -2.09 -17.17
CA LYS A 263 14.31 -2.99 -18.02
C LYS A 263 12.88 -2.53 -18.23
N TYR A 264 12.37 -1.56 -17.46
CA TYR A 264 11.01 -1.08 -17.65
C TYR A 264 10.88 -0.28 -18.95
N GLY A 265 10.23 -0.89 -19.93
CA GLY A 265 10.04 -0.28 -21.25
C GLY A 265 9.02 0.87 -21.26
N THR A 266 8.88 1.49 -22.42
CA THR A 266 7.97 2.64 -22.67
C THR A 266 6.50 2.35 -22.35
N GLN A 267 6.06 1.09 -22.43
CA GLN A 267 4.69 0.67 -22.07
C GLN A 267 4.50 0.45 -20.57
N GLN A 268 5.54 0.02 -19.85
CA GLN A 268 5.46 -0.31 -18.42
C GLN A 268 5.62 0.93 -17.54
N MET A 269 6.43 1.91 -17.97
CA MET A 269 6.70 3.12 -17.20
C MET A 269 5.42 3.94 -16.88
N PRO A 270 4.46 4.15 -17.80
CA PRO A 270 3.18 4.79 -17.46
C PRO A 270 2.35 4.00 -16.44
N LEU A 271 2.33 2.66 -16.54
CA LEU A 271 1.62 1.79 -15.60
C LEU A 271 2.24 1.90 -14.20
N LEU A 272 3.57 1.88 -14.11
CA LEU A 272 4.31 2.07 -12.86
C LEU A 272 3.95 3.42 -12.22
N LYS A 273 4.02 4.51 -12.99
CA LYS A 273 3.70 5.86 -12.50
C LYS A 273 2.27 5.95 -11.98
N ASN A 274 1.31 5.32 -12.65
CA ASN A 274 -0.06 5.26 -12.18
C ASN A 274 -0.14 4.51 -10.84
N LEU A 275 0.46 3.32 -10.76
CA LEU A 275 0.50 2.49 -9.54
C LEU A 275 1.11 3.24 -8.36
N MET A 276 2.23 3.95 -8.58
CA MET A 276 2.90 4.77 -7.55
C MET A 276 2.02 5.91 -7.04
N GLN A 277 1.10 6.44 -7.85
CA GLN A 277 0.19 7.53 -7.47
C GLN A 277 -1.06 7.07 -6.73
N MET A 278 -1.40 5.78 -6.76
CA MET A 278 -2.62 5.28 -6.11
C MET A 278 -2.52 5.44 -4.59
N ALA A 279 -3.47 6.17 -3.99
CA ALA A 279 -3.58 6.35 -2.54
C ALA A 279 -4.66 5.45 -1.92
N ASN A 280 -5.82 5.35 -2.59
CA ASN A 280 -6.93 4.49 -2.17
C ASN A 280 -7.05 3.31 -3.12
N LEU A 281 -7.22 2.10 -2.58
CA LEU A 281 -7.23 0.87 -3.35
C LEU A 281 -8.60 0.20 -3.26
N ASN A 282 -9.38 0.28 -4.32
CA ASN A 282 -10.63 -0.48 -4.45
C ASN A 282 -10.33 -1.84 -5.08
N ILE A 283 -10.01 -2.82 -4.24
CA ILE A 283 -9.59 -4.16 -4.68
C ILE A 283 -10.70 -5.17 -4.40
N CYS A 284 -10.92 -6.07 -5.35
CA CYS A 284 -11.72 -7.27 -5.14
C CYS A 284 -10.76 -8.46 -5.02
N LYS A 285 -10.73 -9.12 -3.85
CA LYS A 285 -9.95 -10.36 -3.68
C LYS A 285 -10.55 -11.47 -4.54
N ALA A 286 -9.72 -12.37 -5.06
CA ALA A 286 -10.10 -13.33 -6.12
C ALA A 286 -11.33 -14.22 -5.79
N TYR A 287 -11.57 -14.45 -4.50
CA TYR A 287 -12.66 -15.28 -3.97
C TYR A 287 -13.79 -14.46 -3.32
N GLN A 288 -13.66 -13.13 -3.23
CA GLN A 288 -14.72 -12.26 -2.73
C GLN A 288 -15.53 -11.71 -3.92
N LYS A 289 -16.86 -11.66 -3.78
CA LYS A 289 -17.74 -11.07 -4.80
C LYS A 289 -17.77 -9.54 -4.74
N ASN A 290 -17.39 -8.96 -3.60
CA ASN A 290 -17.52 -7.53 -3.33
C ASN A 290 -16.14 -6.87 -3.29
N PHE A 291 -16.05 -5.68 -3.89
CA PHE A 291 -14.88 -4.82 -3.73
C PHE A 291 -14.79 -4.34 -2.28
N ARG A 292 -13.57 -4.32 -1.74
CA ARG A 292 -13.25 -3.69 -0.46
C ARG A 292 -12.23 -2.59 -0.69
N ASN A 293 -12.40 -1.48 0.01
CA ASN A 293 -11.38 -0.46 0.06
C ASN A 293 -10.31 -0.93 1.05
N LEU A 294 -9.10 -1.20 0.57
CA LEU A 294 -7.97 -1.60 1.40
C LEU A 294 -6.99 -0.43 1.49
N PRO A 295 -6.43 -0.15 2.68
CA PRO A 295 -5.40 0.87 2.81
C PRO A 295 -4.16 0.44 2.04
N ARG A 296 -3.49 1.41 1.41
CA ARG A 296 -2.17 1.19 0.81
C ARG A 296 -1.12 1.08 1.92
N ILE A 297 -0.32 0.02 1.86
CA ILE A 297 0.80 -0.27 2.77
C ILE A 297 2.14 -0.15 2.03
N ALA A 298 2.17 -0.50 0.74
CA ALA A 298 3.41 -0.62 0.02
C ALA A 298 4.05 0.74 -0.33
N SER A 299 5.35 0.80 -0.09
CA SER A 299 6.29 1.73 -0.69
C SER A 299 7.14 1.05 -1.77
N PHE A 300 7.79 1.85 -2.61
CA PHE A 300 8.61 1.38 -3.72
C PHE A 300 10.07 1.70 -3.48
N ILE A 301 10.95 0.78 -3.89
CA ILE A 301 12.40 0.95 -3.98
C ILE A 301 12.87 0.25 -5.26
N GLY A 302 14.04 0.58 -5.78
CA GLY A 302 14.55 -0.05 -6.98
C GLY A 302 16.07 -0.06 -7.07
N THR A 303 16.56 -0.88 -7.98
CA THR A 303 17.98 -1.05 -8.26
C THR A 303 18.20 -1.01 -9.77
N SER A 304 19.28 -0.40 -10.22
CA SER A 304 19.70 -0.46 -11.62
C SER A 304 21.20 -0.62 -11.74
N ASN A 305 21.61 -1.34 -12.79
CA ASN A 305 23.02 -1.46 -13.17
C ASN A 305 23.41 -0.46 -14.26
N ARG A 306 22.48 0.40 -14.68
CA ARG A 306 22.66 1.39 -15.74
C ARG A 306 22.44 2.78 -15.20
N PHE A 307 23.31 3.71 -15.57
CA PHE A 307 23.16 5.13 -15.22
C PHE A 307 22.08 5.81 -16.03
N ASP A 308 21.93 5.41 -17.29
CA ASP A 308 21.01 5.94 -18.28
C ASP A 308 19.59 5.35 -18.15
N LEU A 309 19.03 5.37 -16.95
CA LEU A 309 17.78 4.68 -16.62
C LEU A 309 16.51 5.54 -16.80
N LEU A 310 16.65 6.87 -16.87
CA LEU A 310 15.52 7.78 -17.02
C LEU A 310 15.35 8.26 -18.46
N THR A 311 14.10 8.34 -18.93
CA THR A 311 13.76 8.79 -20.30
C THR A 311 12.72 9.91 -20.34
N ASP A 312 12.02 10.17 -19.23
CA ASP A 312 10.98 11.21 -19.13
C ASP A 312 11.32 12.20 -18.01
N PRO A 313 11.73 13.42 -18.37
CA PRO A 313 12.09 14.44 -17.38
C PRO A 313 10.94 14.86 -16.48
N THR A 314 9.70 14.84 -16.96
CA THR A 314 8.56 15.25 -16.11
C THR A 314 8.17 14.18 -15.10
N GLY A 315 8.44 12.92 -15.44
CA GLY A 315 8.19 11.75 -14.60
C GLY A 315 9.23 11.54 -13.51
N SER A 316 10.47 12.00 -13.72
CA SER A 316 11.64 11.69 -12.88
C SER A 316 11.55 12.19 -11.44
N ARG A 317 10.72 13.20 -11.15
CA ARG A 317 10.47 13.68 -9.79
C ARG A 317 9.97 12.61 -8.80
N ARG A 318 9.51 11.45 -9.32
CA ARG A 318 9.06 10.29 -8.54
C ARG A 318 10.19 9.33 -8.16
N PHE A 319 11.42 9.63 -8.56
CA PHE A 319 12.57 8.77 -8.30
C PHE A 319 13.68 9.54 -7.60
N ILE A 320 14.24 8.97 -6.54
CA ILE A 320 15.46 9.47 -5.89
C ILE A 320 16.59 8.60 -6.45
N CYS A 321 17.16 8.99 -7.59
CA CYS A 321 18.27 8.26 -8.18
C CYS A 321 19.55 8.61 -7.43
N ILE A 322 20.29 7.59 -7.00
CA ILE A 322 21.57 7.80 -6.32
C ILE A 322 22.58 6.74 -6.75
N GLU A 323 23.82 7.18 -6.97
CA GLU A 323 24.93 6.28 -7.23
C GLU A 323 25.42 5.65 -5.92
N ALA A 324 25.54 4.33 -5.89
CA ALA A 324 26.18 3.58 -4.82
C ALA A 324 27.68 3.47 -5.10
N GLU A 325 28.43 4.50 -4.70
CA GLU A 325 29.87 4.66 -5.00
C GLU A 325 30.78 3.65 -4.27
N HIS A 326 30.29 2.99 -3.21
CA HIS A 326 31.02 1.97 -2.44
C HIS A 326 30.15 0.72 -2.19
N LEU A 327 30.75 -0.32 -1.58
CA LEU A 327 30.03 -1.50 -1.12
C LEU A 327 29.11 -1.10 0.06
N ILE A 328 27.82 -1.36 -0.05
CA ILE A 328 26.84 -0.98 0.97
C ILE A 328 26.88 -1.99 2.13
N ASP A 329 27.25 -1.54 3.33
CA ASP A 329 27.19 -2.37 4.53
C ASP A 329 25.73 -2.62 4.97
N CYS A 330 25.30 -3.88 4.87
CA CYS A 330 23.95 -4.32 5.22
C CYS A 330 23.86 -4.96 6.62
N GLU A 331 24.96 -5.02 7.39
CA GLU A 331 24.99 -5.67 8.69
C GLU A 331 24.63 -4.73 9.84
N GLY A 332 24.21 -5.29 10.98
CA GLY A 332 23.99 -4.53 12.21
C GLY A 332 22.89 -3.46 12.13
N ILE A 333 21.93 -3.58 11.21
CA ILE A 333 20.79 -2.66 11.12
C ILE A 333 19.88 -2.87 12.34
N MET A 334 19.78 -1.85 13.19
CA MET A 334 18.90 -1.87 14.37
C MET A 334 17.49 -1.43 13.98
N HIS A 335 16.74 -2.31 13.31
CA HIS A 335 15.39 -2.01 12.82
C HIS A 335 14.48 -1.41 13.89
N ASP A 336 14.46 -2.01 15.08
CA ASP A 336 13.54 -1.59 16.15
C ASP A 336 13.80 -0.15 16.59
N GLN A 337 15.06 0.28 16.69
CA GLN A 337 15.40 1.67 17.02
C GLN A 337 15.20 2.63 15.84
N ILE A 338 15.44 2.19 14.59
CA ILE A 338 15.18 3.01 13.39
C ILE A 338 13.68 3.29 13.27
N TYR A 339 12.84 2.26 13.38
CA TYR A 339 11.39 2.43 13.29
C TYR A 339 10.82 3.12 14.53
N ALA A 340 11.43 2.97 15.71
CA ALA A 340 11.08 3.77 16.89
C ALA A 340 11.37 5.26 16.68
N GLN A 341 12.52 5.61 16.10
CA GLN A 341 12.86 6.99 15.70
C GLN A 341 11.80 7.55 14.74
N LEU A 342 11.54 6.84 13.63
CA LEU A 342 10.57 7.26 12.61
C LEU A 342 9.16 7.43 13.20
N LYS A 343 8.73 6.50 14.07
CA LYS A 343 7.45 6.59 14.79
C LYS A 343 7.39 7.82 15.69
N ALA A 344 8.45 8.10 16.46
CA ALA A 344 8.51 9.27 17.34
C ALA A 344 8.45 10.58 16.55
N GLU A 345 9.19 10.67 15.45
CA GLU A 345 9.20 11.81 14.53
C GLU A 345 7.81 12.05 13.91
N LEU A 346 7.14 11.00 13.42
CA LEU A 346 5.77 11.09 12.90
C LEU A 346 4.77 11.58 13.96
N LEU A 347 4.85 11.05 15.18
CA LEU A 347 3.99 11.47 16.30
C LEU A 347 4.25 12.91 16.74
N SER A 348 5.48 13.41 16.56
CA SER A 348 5.81 14.82 16.78
C SER A 348 5.32 15.77 15.66
N GLY A 349 4.75 15.21 14.59
CA GLY A 349 4.19 15.96 13.47
C GLY A 349 5.18 16.27 12.33
N ILE A 350 6.31 15.54 12.26
CA ILE A 350 7.23 15.68 11.11
C ILE A 350 6.52 15.26 9.82
N ARG A 351 6.73 16.06 8.77
CA ARG A 351 6.17 15.83 7.44
C ARG A 351 6.79 14.60 6.78
N TYR A 352 5.96 13.78 6.15
CA TYR A 352 6.35 12.51 5.53
C TYR A 352 6.09 12.44 4.01
N TRP A 353 5.76 13.57 3.37
CA TRP A 353 5.54 13.67 1.92
C TRP A 353 6.44 14.74 1.33
N PHE A 354 6.81 14.60 0.05
CA PHE A 354 7.64 15.58 -0.66
C PHE A 354 6.84 16.83 -1.07
N THR A 355 7.48 18.00 -0.96
CA THR A 355 6.99 19.28 -1.49
C THR A 355 7.27 19.40 -2.98
N LYS A 356 6.61 20.37 -3.63
CA LYS A 356 6.90 20.68 -5.04
C LYS A 356 8.33 21.15 -5.24
N GLU A 357 8.90 21.84 -4.26
CA GLU A 357 10.26 22.36 -4.28
C GLU A 357 11.27 21.22 -4.22
N GLU A 358 11.09 20.26 -3.32
CA GLU A 358 11.91 19.05 -3.22
C GLU A 358 11.76 18.16 -4.47
N GLU A 359 10.53 17.98 -4.99
CA GLU A 359 10.31 17.27 -6.26
C GLU A 359 11.08 17.90 -7.43
N ARG A 360 11.15 19.24 -7.50
CA ARG A 360 11.97 19.94 -8.52
C ARG A 360 13.46 19.76 -8.27
N GLU A 361 13.90 19.70 -7.01
CA GLU A 361 15.29 19.44 -6.67
C GLU A 361 15.70 18.02 -7.10
N LEU A 362 14.88 17.01 -6.81
CA LEU A 362 15.04 15.64 -7.31
C LEU A 362 15.10 15.61 -8.84
N GLN A 363 14.19 16.32 -9.51
CA GLN A 363 14.17 16.39 -10.97
C GLN A 363 15.47 16.96 -11.56
N ARG A 364 16.06 17.97 -10.91
CA ARG A 364 17.36 18.55 -11.31
C ARG A 364 18.51 17.59 -11.02
N HIS A 365 18.52 16.96 -9.86
CA HIS A 365 19.53 15.95 -9.50
C HIS A 365 19.54 14.79 -10.49
N ASN A 366 18.34 14.35 -10.89
CA ASN A 366 18.15 13.26 -11.83
C ASN A 366 18.66 13.55 -13.25
N ALA A 367 19.11 14.77 -13.55
CA ALA A 367 19.65 15.14 -14.86
C ALA A 367 20.80 14.25 -15.33
N VAL A 368 21.63 13.79 -14.40
CA VAL A 368 22.80 12.95 -14.71
C VAL A 368 22.44 11.49 -15.04
N PHE A 369 21.21 11.07 -14.75
CA PHE A 369 20.71 9.70 -14.96
C PHE A 369 19.79 9.57 -16.20
N TYR A 370 19.67 10.63 -17.00
CA TYR A 370 18.91 10.54 -18.25
C TYR A 370 19.70 9.80 -19.31
N HIS A 371 18.99 8.97 -20.07
CA HIS A 371 19.52 8.36 -21.27
C HIS A 371 19.75 9.43 -22.35
N PRO A 372 21.00 9.63 -22.81
CA PRO A 372 21.27 10.53 -23.92
C PRO A 372 20.53 10.03 -25.16
N CYS A 373 19.63 10.84 -25.71
CA CYS A 373 18.98 10.51 -26.96
C CYS A 373 19.91 10.90 -28.11
N PRO A 374 20.37 9.97 -28.99
CA PRO A 374 21.23 10.33 -30.12
C PRO A 374 20.59 11.38 -31.04
N ALA A 375 19.26 11.39 -31.13
CA ALA A 375 18.53 12.41 -31.88
C ALA A 375 18.61 13.81 -31.23
N GLU A 376 18.74 13.89 -29.91
CA GLU A 376 18.96 15.14 -29.17
C GLU A 376 20.37 15.70 -29.41
N GLU A 377 21.38 14.83 -29.45
CA GLU A 377 22.74 15.24 -29.81
C GLU A 377 22.80 15.81 -31.23
N VAL A 378 22.16 15.13 -32.19
CA VAL A 378 22.07 15.63 -33.57
C VAL A 378 21.25 16.91 -33.65
N PHE A 379 20.20 17.03 -32.83
CA PHE A 379 19.46 18.28 -32.70
C PHE A 379 20.37 19.43 -32.27
N HIS A 380 21.17 19.25 -31.23
CA HIS A 380 22.11 20.26 -30.77
C HIS A 380 23.26 20.55 -31.74
N ALA A 381 23.59 19.62 -32.63
CA ALA A 381 24.54 19.86 -33.72
C ALA A 381 23.96 20.76 -34.82
N CYS A 382 22.67 20.60 -35.15
CA CYS A 382 22.02 21.35 -36.23
C CYS A 382 21.29 22.63 -35.77
N PHE A 383 20.81 22.66 -34.54
CA PHE A 383 19.95 23.70 -34.01
C PHE A 383 20.34 24.10 -32.59
N ARG A 384 20.01 25.33 -32.22
CA ARG A 384 19.97 25.76 -30.82
C ARG A 384 18.60 26.30 -30.45
N ILE A 385 18.33 26.33 -29.14
CA ILE A 385 17.15 26.98 -28.58
C ILE A 385 17.24 28.47 -28.92
N ALA A 386 16.19 29.00 -29.54
CA ALA A 386 16.08 30.41 -29.85
C ALA A 386 15.37 31.16 -28.73
N LYS A 387 15.82 32.39 -28.43
CA LYS A 387 15.07 33.31 -27.56
C LYS A 387 13.85 33.84 -28.32
N ASP A 388 12.81 34.24 -27.58
CA ASP A 388 11.67 34.91 -28.20
C ASP A 388 12.15 36.16 -28.97
N ASP A 389 11.64 36.29 -30.20
CA ASP A 389 11.94 37.39 -31.12
C ASP A 389 13.42 37.53 -31.54
N GLU A 390 14.18 36.43 -31.44
CA GLU A 390 15.56 36.39 -31.94
C GLU A 390 15.63 36.35 -33.48
N GLU A 391 16.41 37.25 -34.07
CA GLU A 391 16.61 37.31 -35.53
C GLU A 391 17.27 36.01 -36.05
N GLY A 392 16.69 35.47 -37.13
CA GLY A 392 17.09 34.17 -37.70
C GLY A 392 16.54 32.95 -36.95
N SER A 393 15.57 33.12 -36.06
CA SER A 393 14.81 32.00 -35.48
C SER A 393 13.73 31.50 -36.45
N GLU A 394 13.57 30.18 -36.50
CA GLU A 394 12.56 29.49 -37.28
C GLU A 394 11.51 28.85 -36.35
N ARG A 395 10.26 28.81 -36.82
CA ARG A 395 9.16 28.07 -36.16
C ARG A 395 8.88 26.82 -36.98
N LEU A 396 9.39 25.68 -36.53
CA LEU A 396 9.30 24.43 -37.27
C LEU A 396 8.42 23.41 -36.55
N SER A 397 7.69 22.59 -37.29
CA SER A 397 7.00 21.45 -36.70
C SER A 397 8.03 20.40 -36.26
N ALA A 398 7.65 19.53 -35.31
CA ALA A 398 8.53 18.40 -34.92
C ALA A 398 8.89 17.52 -36.13
N SER A 399 7.97 17.36 -37.09
CA SER A 399 8.19 16.62 -38.33
C SER A 399 9.22 17.29 -39.25
N ASP A 400 9.21 18.63 -39.34
CA ASP A 400 10.17 19.36 -40.18
C ASP A 400 11.57 19.32 -39.59
N ILE A 401 11.69 19.51 -38.27
CA ILE A 401 12.97 19.35 -37.56
C ILE A 401 13.46 17.92 -37.75
N PHE A 402 12.62 16.91 -37.46
CA PHE A 402 12.97 15.51 -37.61
C PHE A 402 13.44 15.17 -39.03
N ARG A 403 12.78 15.71 -40.07
CA ARG A 403 13.19 15.52 -41.47
C ARG A 403 14.59 16.08 -41.74
N ARG A 404 14.88 17.29 -41.26
CA ARG A 404 16.20 17.92 -41.41
C ARG A 404 17.30 17.14 -40.68
N LEU A 405 17.05 16.72 -39.43
CA LEU A 405 17.99 15.89 -38.68
C LEU A 405 18.22 14.52 -39.33
N LYS A 406 17.16 13.93 -39.91
CA LYS A 406 17.27 12.65 -40.64
C LYS A 406 18.09 12.78 -41.91
N MET A 407 18.09 13.94 -42.57
CA MET A 407 18.98 14.20 -43.70
C MET A 407 20.44 14.34 -43.25
N TYR A 408 20.67 14.98 -42.11
CA TYR A 408 22.02 15.19 -41.57
C TYR A 408 22.65 13.91 -41.01
N ASN A 409 21.90 13.14 -40.20
CA ASN A 409 22.38 11.88 -39.64
C ASN A 409 21.24 10.83 -39.60
N PRO A 410 21.03 10.07 -40.68
CA PRO A 410 19.98 9.06 -40.75
C PRO A 410 20.12 7.96 -39.70
N ALA A 411 21.34 7.64 -39.26
CA ALA A 411 21.62 6.56 -38.32
C ALA A 411 21.16 6.90 -36.90
N ALA A 412 21.47 8.11 -36.42
CA ALA A 412 21.06 8.60 -35.10
C ALA A 412 19.53 8.80 -34.97
N MET A 413 18.85 9.00 -36.10
CA MET A 413 17.39 9.14 -36.13
C MET A 413 16.65 7.80 -36.25
N ARG A 414 17.35 6.65 -36.34
CA ARG A 414 16.71 5.33 -36.39
C ARG A 414 16.03 5.00 -35.06
N GLY A 415 14.77 4.55 -35.12
CA GLY A 415 13.98 4.18 -33.94
C GLY A 415 13.19 5.33 -33.29
N SER A 416 13.44 6.57 -33.69
CA SER A 416 12.62 7.73 -33.33
C SER A 416 11.63 8.07 -34.46
N ASN A 417 10.51 8.67 -34.10
CA ASN A 417 9.53 9.23 -35.04
C ASN A 417 9.18 10.68 -34.63
N PRO A 418 8.55 11.48 -35.51
CA PRO A 418 8.24 12.89 -35.22
C PRO A 418 7.43 13.10 -33.93
N ALA A 419 6.54 12.16 -33.56
CA ALA A 419 5.73 12.27 -32.35
C ALA A 419 6.56 12.03 -31.07
N THR A 420 7.45 11.03 -31.08
CA THR A 420 8.39 10.80 -29.98
C THR A 420 9.44 11.90 -29.90
N PHE A 421 9.88 12.43 -31.05
CA PHE A 421 10.90 13.48 -31.12
C PHE A 421 10.38 14.82 -30.61
N ALA A 422 9.08 15.09 -30.71
CA ALA A 422 8.45 16.23 -30.06
C ALA A 422 8.71 16.27 -28.53
N GLN A 423 8.76 15.10 -27.87
CA GLN A 423 9.07 15.03 -26.43
C GLN A 423 10.54 15.31 -26.14
N VAL A 424 11.44 14.88 -27.05
CA VAL A 424 12.87 15.19 -26.98
C VAL A 424 13.08 16.71 -27.09
N LEU A 425 12.38 17.39 -28.01
CA LEU A 425 12.47 18.86 -28.13
C LEU A 425 12.01 19.59 -26.85
N LEU A 426 10.95 19.10 -26.21
CA LEU A 426 10.48 19.67 -24.94
C LEU A 426 11.49 19.43 -23.81
N THR A 427 12.11 18.24 -23.79
CA THR A 427 13.15 17.85 -22.83
C THR A 427 14.39 18.73 -22.98
N ALA A 428 14.82 18.97 -24.22
CA ALA A 428 15.90 19.87 -24.57
C ALA A 428 15.58 21.35 -24.29
N GLY A 429 14.40 21.68 -23.75
CA GLY A 429 14.02 23.04 -23.36
C GLY A 429 13.54 23.92 -24.51
N VAL A 430 13.16 23.34 -25.64
CA VAL A 430 12.69 24.11 -26.81
C VAL A 430 11.27 24.64 -26.57
N THR A 431 11.08 25.94 -26.80
CA THR A 431 9.78 26.59 -26.62
C THR A 431 8.76 26.10 -27.64
N ARG A 432 7.68 25.47 -27.15
CA ARG A 432 6.53 25.03 -27.96
C ARG A 432 5.46 26.13 -28.03
N LYS A 433 5.03 26.49 -29.24
CA LYS A 433 3.87 27.37 -29.48
C LYS A 433 2.77 26.61 -30.23
N HIS A 434 1.53 26.72 -29.75
CA HIS A 434 0.37 26.11 -30.40
C HIS A 434 -0.14 27.02 -31.51
N THR A 435 -0.48 26.44 -32.67
CA THR A 435 -1.04 27.13 -33.83
C THR A 435 -2.26 26.39 -34.35
N LYS A 436 -3.04 27.04 -35.23
CA LYS A 436 -4.22 26.43 -35.88
C LYS A 436 -3.91 25.16 -36.72
N TYR A 437 -2.65 24.92 -37.06
CA TYR A 437 -2.19 23.76 -37.84
C TYR A 437 -1.37 22.76 -37.02
N GLY A 438 -1.25 22.95 -35.70
CA GLY A 438 -0.49 22.08 -34.80
C GLY A 438 0.58 22.81 -34.01
N ASN A 439 1.44 22.04 -33.34
CA ASN A 439 2.51 22.57 -32.49
C ASN A 439 3.77 22.87 -33.30
N VAL A 440 4.32 24.07 -33.12
CA VAL A 440 5.62 24.46 -33.67
C VAL A 440 6.62 24.74 -32.54
N TYR A 441 7.89 24.57 -32.85
CA TYR A 441 9.01 24.68 -31.93
C TYR A 441 9.94 25.79 -32.42
N LEU A 442 10.31 26.70 -31.52
CA LEU A 442 11.15 27.85 -31.83
C LEU A 442 12.63 27.45 -31.75
N VAL A 443 13.29 27.39 -32.90
CA VAL A 443 14.68 26.91 -33.02
C VAL A 443 15.48 27.83 -33.93
N LYS A 444 16.79 27.90 -33.75
CA LYS A 444 17.69 28.63 -34.65
C LYS A 444 18.68 27.66 -35.30
N PRO A 445 18.73 27.55 -36.63
CA PRO A 445 19.72 26.73 -37.30
C PRO A 445 21.13 27.23 -36.98
N MET A 446 22.06 26.30 -36.79
CA MET A 446 23.48 26.63 -36.71
C MET A 446 24.06 26.68 -38.12
N LYS A 447 24.99 27.60 -38.38
CA LYS A 447 25.58 27.88 -39.72
C LYS A 447 26.32 26.69 -40.37
N ALA A 448 26.40 25.54 -39.70
CA ALA A 448 27.05 24.31 -40.19
C ALA A 448 26.05 23.17 -40.49
N ALA A 449 24.76 23.47 -40.66
CA ALA A 449 23.73 22.51 -41.03
C ALA A 449 23.30 22.65 -42.50
#